data_AF-A0A3C1CJ60-F1
#
_entry.id   AF-A0A3C1CJ60-F1
#
_cell.length_a   1.000
_cell.length_b   1.000
_cell.length_c   1.000
_cell.angle_alpha   90.00
_cell.angle_beta   90.00
_cell.angle_gamma   90.00
#
_symmetry.space_group_name_H-M   'P 1'
#
loop_
_entity.id
_entity.type
_entity.pdbx_description
1 polymer ?
#
loop_
_entity_poly.entity_id
_entity_poly.type
_entity_poly.pdbx_seq_one_letter_code
_entity_poly.pdbx_strand_id
1 'polypeptide(L)'
;QFHPTGMVWPLSVRGALVTESVRGDGGILLNSEGRRFMFDYIPPMFVAETADNEGEADRWYDDHINNRRPPELLPRDEVARSINSEVKGGRGGPHGGVFLDIASRRSPEYIKRRLPSMYHQFK
;
A
#
# COMPACT_ATOMS: atom_id res chain seq x y z
N GLN A 1 -9.16 12.08 -12.16
CA GLN A 1 -8.11 11.14 -11.72
C GLN A 1 -8.36 10.79 -10.25
N PHE A 2 -8.89 9.61 -9.91
CA PHE A 2 -9.19 9.20 -8.52
C PHE A 2 -7.90 8.79 -7.80
N HIS A 3 -7.62 9.33 -6.61
CA HIS A 3 -6.41 8.96 -5.85
C HIS A 3 -6.71 7.70 -5.03
N PRO A 4 -6.04 6.57 -5.28
CA PRO A 4 -6.35 5.27 -4.66
C PRO A 4 -6.21 5.31 -3.15
N THR A 5 -5.43 6.27 -2.66
CA THR A 5 -5.02 6.42 -1.27
C THR A 5 -5.37 7.81 -0.74
N GLY A 6 -6.47 8.40 -1.22
CA GLY A 6 -7.09 9.50 -0.49
C GLY A 6 -7.53 8.95 0.86
N MET A 7 -7.00 9.49 1.95
CA MET A 7 -7.35 8.96 3.27
C MET A 7 -8.86 9.05 3.48
N VAL A 8 -9.43 7.96 4.00
CA VAL A 8 -10.83 7.93 4.42
C VAL A 8 -10.98 8.21 5.91
N TRP A 9 -9.88 8.06 6.66
CA TRP A 9 -9.78 8.18 8.11
C TRP A 9 -8.34 8.51 8.56
N PRO A 10 -8.12 9.26 9.67
CA PRO A 10 -9.11 9.97 10.48
C PRO A 10 -9.83 11.09 9.71
N LEU A 11 -11.04 11.49 10.16
CA LEU A 11 -11.87 12.48 9.45
C LEU A 11 -11.14 13.81 9.22
N SER A 12 -10.25 14.20 10.14
CA SER A 12 -9.43 15.41 10.09
C SER A 12 -8.51 15.50 8.87
N VAL A 13 -8.22 14.35 8.24
CA VAL A 13 -7.31 14.25 7.10
C VAL A 13 -7.97 13.54 5.91
N ARG A 14 -9.29 13.38 5.95
CA ARG A 14 -10.05 12.76 4.86
C ARG A 14 -9.82 13.52 3.55
N GLY A 15 -9.44 12.80 2.49
CA GLY A 15 -9.11 13.38 1.18
C GLY A 15 -7.66 13.83 1.02
N ALA A 16 -6.85 13.84 2.09
CA ALA A 16 -5.41 14.04 1.96
C ALA A 16 -4.79 12.84 1.25
N LEU A 17 -3.88 13.13 0.33
CA LEU A 17 -3.22 12.12 -0.48
C LEU A 17 -2.17 11.40 0.37
N VAL A 18 -2.36 10.11 0.64
CA VAL A 18 -1.21 9.31 1.08
C VAL A 18 -0.39 9.01 -0.15
N THR A 19 0.82 9.55 -0.19
CA THR A 19 1.65 9.54 -1.38
C THR A 19 2.10 8.11 -1.69
N GLU A 20 2.34 7.86 -2.98
CA GLU A 20 3.02 6.65 -3.46
C GLU A 20 4.34 6.39 -2.73
N SER A 21 4.96 7.43 -2.16
CA SER A 21 6.16 7.33 -1.34
C SER A 21 5.99 6.38 -0.16
N VAL A 22 4.83 6.33 0.50
CA VAL A 22 4.63 5.40 1.62
C VAL A 22 4.69 3.95 1.15
N ARG A 23 4.08 3.63 0.00
CA ARG A 23 4.19 2.31 -0.63
C ARG A 23 5.62 2.05 -1.10
N GLY A 24 6.26 3.04 -1.74
CA GLY A 24 7.64 2.96 -2.23
C GLY A 24 8.70 2.78 -1.15
N ASP A 25 8.46 3.21 0.09
CA ASP A 25 9.36 3.04 1.23
C ASP A 25 9.06 1.78 2.07
N GLY A 26 8.15 0.92 1.61
CA GLY A 26 7.86 -0.37 2.27
C GLY A 26 6.46 -0.54 2.81
N GLY A 27 5.54 0.41 2.57
CA GLY A 27 4.16 0.32 3.03
C GLY A 27 3.36 -0.74 2.27
N ILE A 28 2.60 -1.55 3.00
CA ILE A 28 1.76 -2.62 2.46
C ILE A 28 0.27 -2.31 2.61
N LEU A 29 -0.55 -2.85 1.71
CA LEU A 29 -2.00 -2.71 1.78
C LEU A 29 -2.62 -3.94 2.42
N LEU A 30 -3.34 -3.74 3.52
CA LEU A 30 -4.01 -4.78 4.29
C LEU A 30 -5.53 -4.59 4.28
N ASN A 31 -6.27 -5.68 4.13
CA ASN A 31 -7.73 -5.67 4.24
C ASN A 31 -8.18 -5.77 5.71
N SER A 32 -9.49 -5.86 5.97
CA SER A 32 -10.03 -5.96 7.33
C SER A 32 -9.64 -7.23 8.09
N GLU A 33 -9.17 -8.26 7.39
CA GLU A 33 -8.71 -9.53 7.95
C GLU A 33 -7.19 -9.50 8.24
N GLY A 34 -6.52 -8.38 7.95
CA GLY A 34 -5.06 -8.26 8.06
C GLY A 34 -4.29 -8.96 6.93
N ARG A 35 -4.96 -9.36 5.84
CA ARG A 35 -4.30 -9.99 4.69
C ARG A 35 -3.72 -8.95 3.74
N ARG A 36 -2.51 -9.19 3.24
CA ARG A 36 -1.87 -8.41 2.18
C ARG A 36 -2.46 -8.76 0.81
N PHE A 37 -3.62 -8.18 0.52
CA PHE A 37 -4.51 -8.63 -0.55
C PHE A 37 -4.02 -8.32 -1.97
N MET A 38 -3.04 -7.43 -2.16
CA MET A 38 -2.67 -6.94 -3.50
C MET A 38 -2.13 -8.04 -4.45
N PHE A 39 -1.62 -9.15 -3.92
CA PHE A 39 -1.20 -10.31 -4.73
C PHE A 39 -2.37 -10.99 -5.46
N ASP A 40 -3.59 -10.87 -4.93
CA ASP A 40 -4.80 -11.46 -5.54
C ASP A 40 -5.28 -10.66 -6.77
N TYR A 41 -4.70 -9.49 -7.03
CA TYR A 41 -5.17 -8.53 -8.04
C TYR A 41 -4.12 -8.17 -9.10
N ILE A 42 -3.05 -8.95 -9.26
CA ILE A 42 -2.01 -8.68 -10.26
C ILE A 42 -2.58 -8.93 -11.66
N PRO A 43 -2.69 -7.90 -12.53
CA PRO A 43 -3.21 -8.10 -13.88
C PRO A 43 -2.24 -8.93 -14.73
N PRO A 44 -2.72 -9.74 -15.70
CA PRO A 44 -1.88 -10.61 -16.52
C PRO A 44 -0.68 -9.92 -17.18
N MET A 45 -0.85 -8.66 -17.59
CA MET A 45 0.21 -7.86 -18.22
C MET A 45 1.35 -7.46 -17.28
N PHE A 46 1.15 -7.49 -15.95
CA PHE A 46 2.15 -7.11 -14.94
C PHE A 46 2.78 -8.30 -14.21
N VAL A 47 2.32 -9.53 -14.46
CA VAL A 47 2.79 -10.75 -13.76
C VAL A 47 4.30 -10.95 -13.90
N ALA A 48 4.88 -10.65 -15.07
CA ALA A 48 6.31 -10.83 -15.32
C ALA A 48 7.19 -9.89 -14.49
N GLU A 49 6.68 -8.72 -14.10
CA GLU A 49 7.45 -7.68 -13.39
C GLU A 49 7.06 -7.50 -11.92
N THR A 50 6.05 -8.24 -11.46
CA THR A 50 5.51 -8.19 -10.11
C THR A 50 5.87 -9.45 -9.34
N ALA A 51 6.26 -9.31 -8.07
CA ALA A 51 6.52 -10.42 -7.18
C ALA A 51 5.26 -11.27 -7.00
N ASP A 52 5.42 -12.59 -6.95
CA ASP A 52 4.31 -13.55 -6.78
C ASP A 52 4.07 -13.95 -5.31
N ASN A 53 4.97 -13.53 -4.40
CA ASN A 53 4.87 -13.80 -2.98
C ASN A 53 5.42 -12.63 -2.14
N GLU A 54 5.00 -12.57 -0.87
CA GLU A 54 5.41 -11.52 0.06
C GLU A 54 6.93 -11.49 0.30
N GLY A 55 7.59 -12.65 0.31
CA GLY A 55 9.02 -12.72 0.57
C GLY A 55 9.87 -12.09 -0.53
N GLU A 56 9.54 -12.32 -1.81
CA GLU A 56 10.19 -11.65 -2.94
C GLU A 56 9.89 -10.15 -2.95
N ALA A 57 8.62 -9.79 -2.73
CA ALA A 57 8.20 -8.40 -2.65
C ALA A 57 8.94 -7.61 -1.55
N ASP A 58 9.24 -8.27 -0.43
CA ASP A 58 9.94 -7.67 0.69
C ASP A 58 11.43 -7.48 0.42
N ARG A 59 12.07 -8.48 -0.22
CA ARG A 59 13.48 -8.39 -0.65
C ARG A 59 13.71 -7.31 -1.71
N TRP A 60 12.68 -6.93 -2.48
CA TRP A 60 12.78 -5.84 -3.45
C TRP A 60 13.32 -4.55 -2.85
N TYR A 61 12.91 -4.22 -1.62
CA TYR A 61 13.36 -2.97 -0.97
C TYR A 61 14.85 -2.95 -0.61
N ASP A 62 15.50 -4.12 -0.54
CA ASP A 62 16.93 -4.25 -0.27
C ASP A 62 17.72 -4.45 -1.58
N ASP A 63 17.14 -5.14 -2.56
CA ASP A 63 17.74 -5.43 -3.86
C ASP A 63 16.70 -5.38 -4.99
N HIS A 64 16.69 -4.25 -5.71
CA HIS A 64 15.77 -3.98 -6.81
C HIS A 64 16.19 -4.66 -8.12
N ILE A 65 17.41 -5.20 -8.20
CA ILE A 65 17.97 -5.80 -9.42
C ILE A 65 17.52 -7.26 -9.53
N ASN A 66 17.52 -7.99 -8.41
CA ASN A 66 17.29 -9.43 -8.41
C ASN A 66 15.90 -9.85 -7.92
N ASN A 67 15.03 -8.91 -7.54
CA ASN A 67 13.67 -9.20 -7.09
C ASN A 67 12.67 -8.39 -7.91
N ARG A 68 11.47 -8.95 -8.13
CA ARG A 68 10.37 -8.23 -8.79
C ARG A 68 9.67 -7.26 -7.85
N ARG A 69 8.99 -6.28 -8.43
CA ARG A 69 8.35 -5.20 -7.67
C ARG A 69 7.17 -5.72 -6.84
N PRO A 70 6.94 -5.19 -5.64
CA PRO A 70 5.73 -5.48 -4.87
C PRO A 70 4.46 -5.02 -5.63
N PRO A 71 3.33 -5.73 -5.52
CA PRO A 71 2.09 -5.36 -6.20
C PRO A 71 1.49 -4.05 -5.69
N GLU A 72 1.91 -3.57 -4.51
CA GLU A 72 1.56 -2.23 -4.02
C GLU A 72 2.10 -1.11 -4.91
N LEU A 73 3.10 -1.36 -5.76
CA LEU A 73 3.66 -0.38 -6.71
C LEU A 73 3.07 -0.48 -8.11
N LEU A 74 2.01 -1.27 -8.29
CA LEU A 74 1.22 -1.27 -9.53
C LEU A 74 0.66 0.14 -9.84
N PRO A 75 0.26 0.38 -11.10
CA PRO A 75 -0.39 1.61 -11.49
C PRO A 75 -1.55 1.99 -10.57
N ARG A 76 -1.69 3.30 -10.38
CA ARG A 76 -2.64 3.92 -9.48
C ARG A 76 -4.08 3.41 -9.65
N ASP A 77 -4.51 3.18 -10.88
CA ASP A 77 -5.84 2.71 -11.22
C ASP A 77 -6.05 1.23 -10.88
N GLU A 78 -5.02 0.39 -10.99
CA GLU A 78 -5.06 -1.00 -10.50
C GLU A 78 -5.21 -1.03 -8.99
N VAL A 79 -4.36 -0.30 -8.26
CA VAL A 79 -4.45 -0.20 -6.80
C VAL A 79 -5.84 0.30 -6.36
N ALA A 80 -6.39 1.32 -7.04
CA ALA A 80 -7.73 1.82 -6.76
C ALA A 80 -8.82 0.75 -6.99
N ARG A 81 -8.72 -0.01 -8.10
CA ARG A 81 -9.65 -1.09 -8.42
C ARG A 81 -9.61 -2.21 -7.39
N SER A 82 -8.42 -2.61 -6.95
CA SER A 82 -8.23 -3.64 -5.93
C SER A 82 -8.83 -3.21 -4.59
N ILE A 83 -8.57 -1.98 -4.13
CA ILE A 83 -9.16 -1.42 -2.91
C ILE A 83 -10.69 -1.43 -2.99
N ASN A 84 -11.25 -0.94 -4.10
CA ASN A 84 -12.70 -0.92 -4.29
C ASN A 84 -13.30 -2.33 -4.31
N SER A 85 -12.56 -3.32 -4.83
CA SER A 85 -13.00 -4.72 -4.88
C SER A 85 -13.01 -5.34 -3.49
N GLU A 86 -12.01 -5.08 -2.65
CA GLU A 86 -12.02 -5.50 -1.23
C GLU A 86 -13.18 -4.86 -0.46
N VAL A 87 -13.40 -3.56 -0.61
CA VAL A 87 -14.49 -2.84 0.07
C VAL A 87 -15.85 -3.39 -0.35
N LYS A 88 -16.10 -3.54 -1.66
CA LYS A 88 -17.36 -4.12 -2.17
C LYS A 88 -17.52 -5.59 -1.79
N GLY A 89 -16.41 -6.31 -1.63
CA GLY A 89 -16.38 -7.70 -1.16
C GLY A 89 -16.56 -7.86 0.35
N GLY A 90 -16.81 -6.78 1.09
CA GLY A 90 -17.01 -6.82 2.55
C GLY A 90 -15.71 -7.00 3.35
N ARG A 91 -14.55 -6.91 2.70
CA ARG A 91 -13.21 -7.01 3.31
C ARG A 91 -12.55 -5.65 3.52
N GLY A 92 -13.31 -4.57 3.33
CA GLY A 92 -12.87 -3.22 3.64
C GLY A 92 -12.83 -2.99 5.16
N GLY A 93 -11.94 -2.11 5.60
CA GLY A 93 -11.93 -1.58 6.96
C GLY A 93 -13.19 -0.77 7.30
N PRO A 94 -13.38 -0.46 8.60
CA PRO A 94 -14.62 0.09 9.15
C PRO A 94 -15.02 1.48 8.60
N HIS A 95 -14.10 2.15 7.91
CA HIS A 95 -14.30 3.50 7.37
C HIS A 95 -14.42 3.54 5.84
N GLY A 96 -14.70 2.41 5.19
CA GLY A 96 -14.92 2.35 3.75
C GLY A 96 -13.63 2.45 2.93
N GLY A 97 -12.56 1.79 3.40
CA GLY A 97 -11.26 1.72 2.72
C GLY A 97 -10.47 0.48 3.14
N VAL A 98 -9.16 0.51 2.96
CA VAL A 98 -8.23 -0.53 3.45
C VAL A 98 -7.17 0.11 4.35
N PHE A 99 -6.34 -0.69 5.00
CA PHE A 99 -5.23 -0.21 5.79
C PHE A 99 -3.97 -0.09 4.92
N LEU A 100 -3.18 0.96 5.18
CA LEU A 100 -1.82 1.10 4.66
C LEU A 100 -0.86 1.04 5.85
N ASP A 101 -0.07 -0.02 5.91
CA ASP A 101 0.82 -0.31 7.04
C ASP A 101 2.29 -0.20 6.62
N ILE A 102 2.97 0.79 7.19
CA ILE A 102 4.42 0.93 7.14
C ILE A 102 5.06 0.83 8.52
N ALA A 103 4.28 1.02 9.59
CA ALA A 103 4.77 1.10 10.95
C ALA A 103 5.20 -0.26 11.49
N SER A 104 4.58 -1.35 11.04
CA SER A 104 5.05 -2.71 11.35
C SER A 104 6.33 -3.09 10.59
N ARG A 105 6.69 -2.35 9.53
CA ARG A 105 7.73 -2.72 8.57
C ARG A 105 9.00 -1.90 8.68
N ARG A 106 8.90 -0.66 9.17
CA ARG A 106 10.01 0.29 9.25
C ARG A 106 10.05 0.94 10.64
N SER A 107 11.26 1.21 11.12
CA SER A 107 11.40 1.87 12.43
C SER A 107 10.85 3.30 12.38
N PRO A 108 10.40 3.86 13.52
CA PRO A 108 9.98 5.26 13.61
C PRO A 108 11.03 6.24 13.09
N GLU A 109 12.32 5.97 13.33
CA GLU A 109 13.44 6.80 12.86
C GLU A 109 13.54 6.77 11.33
N TYR A 110 13.38 5.58 10.73
CA TYR A 110 13.37 5.44 9.27
C TYR A 110 12.21 6.23 8.67
N ILE A 111 10.99 6.06 9.22
CA ILE A 111 9.78 6.73 8.73
C ILE A 111 9.93 8.25 8.90
N LYS A 112 10.41 8.73 10.05
CA LYS A 112 10.64 10.16 10.29
C LYS A 112 11.65 10.76 9.29
N ARG A 113 12.68 10.01 8.94
CA ARG A 113 13.72 10.45 7.99
C ARG A 113 13.23 10.46 6.54
N ARG A 114 12.48 9.42 6.12
CA ARG A 114 12.07 9.22 4.72
C ARG A 114 10.73 9.88 4.39
N LEU A 115 9.81 9.87 5.36
CA LEU A 115 8.43 10.33 5.23
C LEU A 115 8.10 11.34 6.35
N PRO A 116 8.87 12.44 6.50
CA PRO A 116 8.72 13.37 7.61
C PRO A 116 7.30 13.96 7.68
N SER A 117 6.69 14.31 6.55
CA SER A 117 5.33 14.86 6.53
C SER A 117 4.30 13.87 7.05
N MET A 118 4.41 12.59 6.67
CA MET A 118 3.50 11.55 7.17
C MET A 118 3.73 11.31 8.67
N TYR A 119 4.98 11.22 9.12
CA TYR A 119 5.28 11.03 10.53
C TYR A 119 4.68 12.13 11.43
N HIS A 120 4.77 13.40 11.03
CA HIS A 120 4.19 14.51 11.81
C HIS A 120 2.66 14.55 11.73
N GLN A 121 2.07 14.06 10.65
CA GLN A 121 0.63 14.05 10.44
C GLN A 121 -0.10 12.97 11.26
N PHE A 122 0.57 11.86 11.62
CA PHE A 122 -0.03 10.71 12.31
C PHE A 122 0.66 10.34 13.63
N LYS A 123 1.38 11.29 14.25
CA LYS A 123 1.94 11.09 15.60
C LYS A 123 0.85 10.89 16.65
#